data_AF-A0A1Y1RTZ8-F1
#
_entry.id   AF-A0A1Y1RTZ8-F1
#
_cell.length_a   1.000
_cell.length_b   1.000
_cell.length_c   1.000
_cell.angle_alpha   90.00
_cell.angle_beta   90.00
_cell.angle_gamma   90.00
#
_symmetry.space_group_name_H-M   'P 1'
#
loop_
_entity.id
_entity.type
_entity.pdbx_description
1 polymer ?
#
loop_
_entity_poly.entity_id
_entity_poly.type
_entity_poly.pdbx_seq_one_letter_code
_entity_poly.pdbx_strand_id
1 'polypeptide(L)'
;MNNHVTINKLSQMRLHGMVTTYRTLMETGKNMNLTTDEVVSYPVNAEWYKKHNQRLDRLLRAARFRYHTGLGEIDYSLDGTVDKNQILRLSDCSCIDKGQDILISGPTEFPVY
;
A
#
# COMPACT_ATOMS: atom_id res chain seq x y z
N MET A 1 -8.67 35.73 0.53
CA MET A 1 -8.81 34.53 -0.31
C MET A 1 -9.53 33.45 0.49
N ASN A 2 -10.57 32.83 -0.04
CA ASN A 2 -11.51 32.02 0.75
C ASN A 2 -11.09 30.54 0.81
N ASN A 3 -9.97 30.25 1.49
CA ASN A 3 -9.35 28.91 1.52
C ASN A 3 -10.29 27.83 2.11
N HIS A 4 -11.21 28.24 2.99
CA HIS A 4 -12.30 27.38 3.48
C HIS A 4 -13.25 26.91 2.37
N VAL A 5 -13.49 27.73 1.34
CA VAL A 5 -14.34 27.35 0.20
C VAL A 5 -13.68 26.24 -0.61
N THR A 6 -12.36 26.33 -0.84
CA THR A 6 -11.60 25.29 -1.54
C THR A 6 -11.65 23.96 -0.79
N ILE A 7 -11.40 23.97 0.53
CA ILE A 7 -11.46 22.77 1.38
C ILE A 7 -12.87 22.15 1.38
N ASN A 8 -13.90 22.98 1.49
CA ASN A 8 -15.29 22.51 1.45
C ASN A 8 -15.63 21.87 0.10
N LYS A 9 -15.20 22.50 -1.00
CA LYS A 9 -15.43 21.96 -2.36
C LYS A 9 -14.70 20.64 -2.58
N LEU A 10 -13.44 20.53 -2.17
CA LEU A 10 -12.68 19.28 -2.23
C LEU A 10 -13.34 18.17 -1.38
N SER A 11 -13.87 18.53 -0.21
CA SER A 11 -14.59 17.58 0.65
C SER A 11 -15.89 17.09 0.01
N GLN A 12 -16.67 17.97 -0.62
CA GLN A 12 -17.88 17.61 -1.38
C GLN A 12 -17.56 16.70 -2.58
N MET A 13 -16.41 16.91 -3.23
CA MET A 13 -15.92 16.06 -4.31
C MET A 13 -15.31 14.73 -3.83
N ARG A 14 -15.30 14.47 -2.51
CA ARG A 14 -14.70 13.28 -1.88
C ARG A 14 -13.20 13.14 -2.15
N LEU A 15 -12.51 14.27 -2.33
CA LEU A 15 -11.06 14.34 -2.56
C LEU A 15 -10.31 14.49 -1.24
N HIS A 16 -10.47 13.49 -0.36
CA HIS A 16 -10.04 13.58 1.03
C HIS A 16 -8.52 13.54 1.22
N GLY A 17 -7.75 13.05 0.25
CA GLY A 17 -6.28 13.09 0.25
C GLY A 17 -5.80 14.50 -0.10
N MET A 18 -6.41 15.14 -1.11
CA MET A 18 -6.13 16.55 -1.42
C MET A 18 -6.48 17.47 -0.26
N VAL A 19 -7.59 17.23 0.44
CA VAL A 19 -7.97 18.04 1.62
C VAL A 19 -6.89 18.01 2.69
N THR A 20 -6.35 16.82 3.00
CA THR A 20 -5.33 16.66 4.03
C THR A 20 -4.05 17.39 3.63
N THR A 21 -3.52 17.15 2.43
CA THR A 21 -2.29 17.81 1.98
C THR A 21 -2.46 19.31 1.78
N TYR A 22 -3.62 19.77 1.29
CA TYR A 22 -3.91 21.18 1.16
C TYR A 22 -3.89 21.88 2.52
N ARG A 23 -4.45 21.28 3.58
CA ARG A 23 -4.33 21.80 4.95
C ARG A 23 -2.88 21.84 5.42
N THR A 24 -2.12 20.78 5.19
CA THR A 24 -0.68 20.74 5.54
C THR A 24 0.12 21.80 4.78
N LEU A 25 -0.16 22.03 3.49
CA LEU A 25 0.46 23.10 2.71
C LEU A 25 0.07 24.48 3.22
N MET A 26 -1.12 24.66 3.78
CA MET A 26 -1.51 25.92 4.41
C MET A 26 -0.78 26.18 5.73
N GLU A 27 -0.53 25.13 6.51
CA GLU A 27 0.18 25.22 7.79
C GLU A 27 1.70 25.39 7.58
N THR A 28 2.27 24.66 6.61
CA THR A 28 3.71 24.56 6.38
C THR A 28 4.22 25.44 5.22
N GLY A 29 3.34 25.85 4.30
CA GLY A 29 3.69 26.46 3.01
C GLY A 29 4.32 27.84 3.08
N LYS A 30 4.41 28.48 4.25
CA LYS A 30 5.28 29.66 4.41
C LYS A 30 6.77 29.31 4.38
N ASN A 31 7.14 28.05 4.60
CA ASN A 31 8.52 27.59 4.71
C ASN A 31 8.98 26.69 3.56
N MET A 32 8.09 26.31 2.63
CA MET A 32 8.44 25.47 1.48
C MET A 32 8.47 26.31 0.21
N ASN A 33 9.64 26.43 -0.42
CA ASN A 33 9.81 26.99 -1.75
C ASN A 33 9.30 25.97 -2.79
N LEU A 34 7.99 25.80 -2.88
CA LEU A 34 7.38 24.90 -3.87
C LEU A 34 7.21 25.62 -5.21
N THR A 35 7.61 24.94 -6.27
CA THR A 35 7.33 25.40 -7.64
C THR A 35 5.84 25.23 -7.94
N THR A 36 5.29 26.03 -8.86
CA THR A 36 3.87 25.96 -9.25
C THR A 36 3.42 24.55 -9.62
N ASP A 37 4.29 23.77 -10.27
CA ASP A 37 4.02 22.37 -10.60
C ASP A 37 3.87 21.48 -9.36
N GLU A 38 4.76 21.65 -8.36
CA GLU A 38 4.77 20.86 -7.13
C GLU A 38 3.54 21.12 -6.25
N VAL A 39 3.04 22.37 -6.25
CA VAL A 39 1.82 22.76 -5.52
C VAL A 39 0.59 22.01 -6.04
N VAL A 40 0.58 21.62 -7.31
CA VAL A 40 -0.53 20.87 -7.92
C VAL A 40 -0.27 19.36 -7.86
N SER A 41 0.94 18.93 -8.22
CA SER A 41 1.26 17.51 -8.29
C SER A 41 1.20 16.84 -6.92
N TYR A 42 1.63 17.53 -5.86
CA TYR A 42 1.67 16.96 -4.51
C TYR A 42 0.27 16.58 -3.96
N PRO A 43 -0.74 17.46 -3.95
CA PRO A 43 -2.08 17.09 -3.54
C PRO A 43 -2.72 16.01 -4.43
N VAL A 44 -2.49 16.08 -5.75
CA VAL A 44 -3.04 15.10 -6.71
C VAL A 44 -2.48 13.71 -6.44
N ASN A 45 -1.18 13.60 -6.23
CA ASN A 45 -0.53 12.33 -5.89
C ASN A 45 -1.06 11.77 -4.57
N ALA A 46 -1.21 12.61 -3.55
CA ALA A 46 -1.75 12.17 -2.26
C ALA A 46 -3.19 11.63 -2.35
N GLU A 47 -4.03 12.24 -3.20
CA GLU A 47 -5.36 11.72 -3.49
C GLU A 47 -5.32 10.36 -4.17
N TRP A 48 -4.47 10.24 -5.19
CA TRP A 48 -4.30 8.99 -5.93
C TRP A 48 -3.87 7.86 -4.99
N TYR A 49 -2.86 8.09 -4.15
CA TYR A 49 -2.39 7.11 -3.16
C TYR A 49 -3.50 6.74 -2.17
N LYS A 50 -4.27 7.71 -1.67
CA LYS A 50 -5.36 7.44 -0.74
C LYS A 50 -6.44 6.54 -1.35
N LYS A 51 -6.86 6.81 -2.58
CA LYS A 51 -7.83 5.97 -3.30
C LYS A 51 -7.27 4.60 -3.62
N HIS A 52 -6.00 4.52 -4.02
CA HIS A 52 -5.32 3.28 -4.31
C HIS A 52 -5.26 2.39 -3.06
N ASN A 53 -4.82 2.94 -1.92
CA ASN A 53 -4.73 2.21 -0.65
C ASN A 53 -6.10 1.76 -0.16
N GLN A 54 -7.13 2.60 -0.22
CA GLN A 54 -8.49 2.19 0.16
C GLN A 54 -9.03 1.05 -0.71
N ARG A 55 -8.70 1.06 -2.02
CA ARG A 55 -9.04 -0.04 -2.91
C ARG A 55 -8.31 -1.32 -2.50
N LEU A 56 -7.01 -1.23 -2.21
CA LEU A 56 -6.18 -2.35 -1.80
C LEU A 56 -6.68 -2.94 -0.47
N ASP A 57 -6.91 -2.10 0.54
CA ASP A 57 -7.47 -2.51 1.83
C ASP A 57 -8.82 -3.23 1.68
N ARG A 58 -9.69 -2.71 0.80
CA ARG A 58 -10.97 -3.35 0.51
C ARG A 58 -10.78 -4.73 -0.12
N LEU A 59 -9.83 -4.88 -1.05
CA LEU A 59 -9.53 -6.15 -1.69
C LEU A 59 -8.95 -7.16 -0.69
N LEU A 60 -8.02 -6.74 0.18
CA LEU A 60 -7.47 -7.59 1.23
C LEU A 60 -8.56 -8.08 2.19
N ARG A 61 -9.44 -7.19 2.64
CA ARG A 61 -10.58 -7.55 3.50
C ARG A 61 -11.54 -8.51 2.80
N ALA A 62 -11.78 -8.32 1.50
CA ALA A 62 -12.66 -9.19 0.72
C ALA A 62 -12.06 -10.58 0.47
N ALA A 63 -10.74 -10.69 0.33
CA ALA A 63 -10.04 -11.96 0.14
C ALA A 63 -10.10 -12.88 1.37
N ARG A 64 -10.37 -12.32 2.57
CA ARG A 64 -10.54 -13.08 3.83
C ARG A 64 -9.38 -14.05 4.10
N PHE A 65 -8.15 -13.58 3.91
CA PHE A 65 -6.97 -14.39 4.21
C PHE A 65 -7.00 -14.84 5.67
N ARG A 66 -6.84 -16.15 5.90
CA ARG A 66 -6.79 -16.73 7.25
C ARG A 66 -5.62 -16.17 8.07
N TYR A 67 -4.50 -15.90 7.39
CA TYR A 67 -3.29 -15.32 7.97
C TYR A 67 -2.94 -14.04 7.23
N HIS A 68 -2.72 -12.95 7.97
CA HIS A 68 -2.29 -11.66 7.43
C HIS A 68 -0.79 -11.51 7.64
N THR A 69 -0.01 -12.49 7.21
CA THR A 69 1.44 -12.48 7.34
C THR A 69 2.09 -12.01 6.05
N GLY A 70 3.02 -11.06 6.17
CA GLY A 70 3.83 -10.59 5.05
C GLY A 70 5.04 -11.50 4.80
N LEU A 71 5.67 -11.37 3.63
CA LEU A 71 6.89 -12.11 3.30
C LEU A 71 8.05 -11.87 4.28
N GLY A 72 8.07 -10.70 4.93
CA GLY A 72 9.07 -10.33 5.94
C GLY A 72 8.87 -11.01 7.29
N GLU A 73 7.71 -11.62 7.53
CA GLU A 73 7.37 -12.34 8.77
C GLU A 73 7.55 -13.85 8.60
N ILE A 74 8.05 -14.30 7.46
CA ILE A 74 8.41 -15.70 7.23
C ILE A 74 9.68 -16.02 7.99
N ASP A 75 9.59 -17.00 8.88
CA ASP A 75 10.75 -17.55 9.56
C ASP A 75 11.49 -18.53 8.64
N TYR A 76 12.70 -18.16 8.24
CA TYR A 76 13.61 -18.99 7.42
C TYR A 76 14.63 -19.75 8.26
N SER A 77 14.58 -19.64 9.59
CA SER A 77 15.52 -20.30 10.51
C SER A 77 15.17 -21.77 10.75
N LEU A 78 14.01 -22.22 10.29
CA LEU A 78 13.61 -23.63 10.27
C LEU A 78 14.34 -24.36 9.14
N ASP A 79 15.38 -25.10 9.53
CA ASP A 79 16.27 -25.89 8.67
C ASP A 79 15.51 -26.67 7.58
N GLY A 80 15.57 -26.15 6.35
CA GLY A 80 15.41 -26.94 5.12
C GLY A 80 14.02 -26.98 4.47
N THR A 81 12.97 -26.49 5.11
CA THR A 81 11.60 -26.54 4.52
C THR A 81 11.31 -25.41 3.54
N VAL A 82 11.95 -24.24 3.70
CA VAL A 82 11.64 -23.03 2.90
C VAL A 82 12.93 -22.30 2.51
N ASP A 83 13.27 -22.32 1.21
CA ASP A 83 14.40 -21.55 0.68
C ASP A 83 13.99 -20.08 0.46
N LYS A 84 14.70 -19.18 1.14
CA LYS A 84 14.52 -17.73 1.02
C LYS A 84 14.65 -17.22 -0.42
N ASN A 85 15.58 -17.77 -1.21
CA ASN A 85 15.75 -17.36 -2.61
C ASN A 85 14.55 -17.76 -3.47
N GLN A 86 13.93 -18.91 -3.19
CA GLN A 86 12.73 -19.35 -3.90
C GLN A 86 11.53 -18.49 -3.53
N ILE A 87 11.29 -18.22 -2.25
CA ILE A 87 10.19 -17.34 -1.82
C ILE A 87 10.34 -15.94 -2.42
N LEU A 88 11.55 -15.39 -2.46
CA LEU A 88 11.79 -14.07 -3.06
C LEU A 88 11.47 -14.07 -4.56
N ARG A 89 11.87 -15.12 -5.30
CA ARG A 89 11.51 -15.26 -6.73
C ARG A 89 10.00 -15.37 -6.96
N LEU A 90 9.29 -16.01 -6.03
CA LEU A 90 7.82 -16.10 -6.07
C LEU A 90 7.16 -14.76 -5.72
N SER A 91 7.79 -13.94 -4.87
CA SER A 91 7.25 -12.63 -4.47
C SER A 91 7.11 -11.64 -5.63
N ASP A 92 7.97 -11.77 -6.64
CA ASP A 92 7.90 -10.94 -7.85
C ASP A 92 6.70 -11.30 -8.73
N CYS A 93 5.89 -12.30 -8.34
CA CYS A 93 4.67 -12.74 -9.03
C CYS A 93 4.87 -13.15 -10.50
N SER A 94 6.12 -13.34 -10.93
CA SER A 94 6.48 -13.70 -12.31
C SER A 94 5.92 -15.05 -12.77
N CYS A 95 5.55 -15.92 -11.83
CA CYS A 95 4.84 -17.17 -12.08
C CYS A 95 3.46 -16.94 -12.70
N ILE A 96 2.76 -15.86 -12.33
CA ILE A 96 1.43 -15.52 -12.84
C ILE A 96 1.54 -15.12 -14.31
N ASP A 97 2.49 -14.22 -14.62
CA ASP A 97 2.72 -13.75 -16.00
C ASP A 97 3.16 -14.88 -16.94
N LYS A 98 3.93 -15.84 -16.41
CA LYS A 98 4.42 -17.01 -17.16
C LYS A 98 3.44 -18.17 -17.21
N GLY A 99 2.34 -18.12 -16.46
CA GLY A 99 1.41 -19.25 -16.31
C GLY A 99 2.07 -20.50 -15.74
N GLN A 100 3.02 -20.35 -14.81
CA GLN A 100 3.71 -21.46 -14.16
C GLN A 100 2.97 -21.91 -12.91
N ASP A 101 2.66 -23.21 -12.83
CA ASP A 101 2.06 -23.82 -11.66
C ASP A 101 3.08 -23.93 -10.51
N ILE A 102 2.61 -23.64 -9.29
CA ILE A 102 3.41 -23.74 -8.07
C ILE A 102 2.79 -24.82 -7.19
N LEU A 103 3.57 -25.86 -6.91
CA LEU A 103 3.22 -26.88 -5.94
C LEU A 103 3.89 -26.57 -4.60
N ILE A 104 3.07 -26.39 -3.56
CA ILE A 104 3.54 -26.19 -2.18
C ILE A 104 3.31 -27.51 -1.45
N SER A 105 4.39 -28.16 -1.02
CA SER A 105 4.35 -29.40 -0.23
C SER A 105 5.15 -29.24 1.05
N GLY A 106 4.57 -29.60 2.19
CA GLY A 106 5.25 -29.58 3.47
C GLY A 106 4.35 -30.12 4.59
N PRO A 107 4.93 -30.51 5.73
CA PRO A 107 4.16 -30.87 6.91
C PRO A 107 3.33 -29.66 7.37
N THR A 108 2.03 -29.87 7.58
CA THR A 108 1.08 -28.83 8.04
C THR A 108 1.06 -28.67 9.56
N GLU A 109 1.68 -29.60 10.29
CA GLU A 109 1.74 -29.63 11.74
C GLU A 109 3.20 -29.58 12.21
N PHE A 110 3.54 -28.53 12.95
CA PHE A 110 4.73 -28.53 13.80
C PHE A 110 4.38 -29.24 15.12
N PRO A 111 5.17 -30.22 15.57
CA PRO A 111 4.95 -30.86 16.86
C PRO A 111 5.20 -29.83 17.97
N VAL A 112 4.19 -29.61 18.80
CA VAL A 112 4.31 -28.83 20.04
C VAL A 112 5.00 -29.75 21.06
N TYR A 113 6.27 -29.50 21.36
CA TYR A 113 6.98 -30.09 22.50
C TYR A 113 7.28 -29.01 23.54
#